data_AF-A0A257VXX2-F1
#
_entry.id   AF-A0A257VXX2-F1
#
_cell.length_a   1.000
_cell.length_b   1.000
_cell.length_c   1.000
_cell.angle_alpha   90.00
_cell.angle_beta   90.00
_cell.angle_gamma   90.00
#
_symmetry.space_group_name_H-M   'P 1'
#
loop_
_entity.id
_entity.type
_entity.pdbx_description
1 polymer ?
#
loop_
_entity_poly.entity_id
_entity_poly.type
_entity_poly.pdbx_seq_one_letter_code
_entity_poly.pdbx_strand_id
1 'polypeptide(L)'
;MLTILGRPNTSRRGFCDGVSRRDFLTIGGMALGGVSLAQTLQAESVSASGRSHKAIINIYLPGGPPHLDMWDPKPEAPAEVRGEFSAIATNVPGIYVSEMFPRMAAMMDKFVLVRSLADSDGAHDAYQCMTGRRKGSRQPPGGWPSGGAWVSKMEGQVTPAIPANVALMYQTGNRTWGEPGDGGFLGVAHAPFNLLGREARSKPDNMVLQGITLDKLQDRTRLMQSLDRFRQEADQSGQMDSLDVYGQQAMGILTTSRLVDALDLSKEDPRVVASYGQSSEAFQRDGAPPMVENFCIARRLVEAGARFVSL
;
A
#
# COMPACT_ATOMS: atom_id res chain seq x y z
N MET A 1 26.76 14.28 -36.82
CA MET A 1 25.34 13.93 -37.00
C MET A 1 25.18 12.51 -36.48
N LEU A 2 24.46 12.30 -35.38
CA LEU A 2 24.34 10.99 -34.74
C LEU A 2 23.21 10.20 -35.43
N THR A 3 23.52 9.08 -36.06
CA THR A 3 22.53 8.22 -36.72
C THR A 3 22.14 7.10 -35.77
N ILE A 4 20.86 7.07 -35.36
CA ILE A 4 20.32 6.03 -34.47
C ILE A 4 19.54 5.03 -35.32
N LEU A 5 20.01 3.78 -35.37
CA LEU A 5 19.36 2.69 -36.11
C LEU A 5 18.32 1.99 -35.21
N GLY A 6 17.08 2.46 -35.24
CA GLY A 6 15.93 1.80 -34.60
C GLY A 6 15.26 0.76 -35.51
N ARG A 7 14.59 -0.25 -34.93
CA ARG A 7 13.75 -1.18 -35.71
C ARG A 7 12.51 -0.43 -36.23
N PRO A 8 12.14 -0.55 -37.52
CA PRO A 8 10.99 0.15 -38.06
C PRO A 8 9.71 -0.31 -37.35
N ASN A 9 8.96 0.65 -36.81
CA ASN A 9 7.66 0.41 -36.20
C ASN A 9 6.65 0.05 -37.30
N THR A 10 6.14 -1.18 -37.28
CA THR A 10 5.17 -1.69 -38.27
C THR A 10 3.76 -1.14 -38.07
N SER A 11 3.53 -0.30 -37.05
CA SER A 11 2.26 0.38 -36.81
C SER A 11 2.34 1.86 -37.22
N ARG A 12 1.43 2.29 -38.11
CA ARG A 12 1.31 3.66 -38.67
C ARG A 12 0.88 4.74 -37.64
N ARG A 13 1.41 4.73 -36.41
CA ARG A 13 1.11 5.71 -35.36
C ARG A 13 2.38 6.26 -34.68
N GLY A 14 3.34 6.72 -35.47
CA GLY A 14 4.55 7.41 -35.00
C GLY A 14 4.87 8.63 -35.85
N PHE A 15 5.68 9.55 -35.31
CA PHE A 15 6.18 10.73 -36.02
C PHE A 15 6.94 10.33 -37.31
N CYS A 16 6.94 11.22 -38.32
CA CYS A 16 7.45 10.95 -39.67
C CYS A 16 8.96 10.65 -39.76
N ASP A 17 9.69 10.70 -38.65
CA ASP A 17 11.10 10.38 -38.53
C ASP A 17 11.37 8.92 -38.10
N GLY A 18 10.31 8.14 -37.82
CA GLY A 18 10.43 6.71 -37.51
C GLY A 18 11.01 6.41 -36.12
N VAL A 19 11.19 7.43 -35.27
CA VAL A 19 11.75 7.28 -33.92
C VAL A 19 10.61 7.28 -32.89
N SER A 20 10.47 6.19 -32.12
CA SER A 20 9.52 6.22 -31.00
C SER A 20 10.13 6.99 -29.83
N ARG A 21 9.31 7.80 -29.12
CA ARG A 21 9.71 8.47 -27.87
C ARG A 21 10.37 7.51 -26.87
N ARG A 22 9.92 6.25 -26.85
CA ARG A 22 10.44 5.19 -25.99
C ARG A 22 11.86 4.78 -26.40
N ASP A 23 12.16 4.68 -27.70
CA ASP A 23 13.51 4.36 -28.18
C ASP A 23 14.48 5.50 -27.89
N PHE A 24 14.03 6.76 -28.07
CA PHE A 24 14.84 7.93 -27.72
C PHE A 24 15.18 7.97 -26.23
N LEU A 25 14.22 7.68 -25.34
CA LEU A 25 14.48 7.62 -23.90
C LEU A 25 15.34 6.40 -23.50
N THR A 26 15.14 5.26 -24.15
CA THR A 26 15.92 4.04 -23.87
C THR A 26 17.38 4.21 -24.30
N ILE A 27 17.60 4.71 -25.52
CA ILE A 27 18.94 4.92 -26.07
C ILE A 27 19.60 6.13 -25.40
N GLY A 28 18.86 7.23 -25.20
CA GLY A 28 19.34 8.42 -24.50
C GLY A 28 19.72 8.16 -23.04
N GLY A 29 18.94 7.32 -22.33
CA GLY A 29 19.25 6.90 -20.96
C GLY A 29 20.49 6.02 -20.86
N MET A 30 20.72 5.14 -21.83
CA MET A 30 21.92 4.27 -21.88
C MET A 30 23.17 5.00 -22.38
N ALA A 31 23.04 5.88 -23.38
CA ALA A 31 24.18 6.54 -24.02
C ALA A 31 24.80 7.68 -23.18
N LEU A 32 24.03 8.28 -22.26
CA LEU A 32 24.53 9.38 -21.41
C LEU A 32 25.12 8.91 -20.08
N GLY A 33 25.38 7.61 -19.90
CA GLY A 33 25.95 7.09 -18.64
C GLY A 33 25.03 7.35 -17.44
N GLY A 34 23.72 7.43 -17.67
CA GLY A 34 22.75 7.61 -16.61
C GLY A 34 22.82 6.43 -15.65
N VAL A 35 22.91 6.72 -14.36
CA VAL A 35 22.75 5.71 -13.32
C VAL A 35 21.39 5.06 -13.57
N SER A 36 21.40 3.80 -14.02
CA SER A 36 20.15 3.08 -14.21
C SER A 36 19.48 2.93 -12.84
N LEU A 37 18.15 2.84 -12.79
CA LEU A 37 17.45 2.58 -11.53
C LEU A 37 18.06 1.39 -10.78
N ALA A 38 18.49 0.35 -11.50
CA ALA A 38 19.20 -0.79 -10.94
C ALA A 38 20.55 -0.41 -10.29
N GLN A 39 21.35 0.45 -10.91
CA GLN A 39 22.60 0.94 -10.35
C GLN A 39 22.36 1.88 -9.15
N THR A 40 21.30 2.69 -9.15
CA THR A 40 20.92 3.51 -7.99
C THR A 40 20.49 2.63 -6.82
N LEU A 41 19.65 1.61 -7.08
CA LEU A 41 19.22 0.65 -6.06
C LEU A 41 20.40 -0.19 -5.53
N GLN A 42 21.35 -0.54 -6.40
CA GLN A 42 22.57 -1.25 -6.00
C GLN A 42 23.55 -0.35 -5.23
N ALA A 43 23.62 0.94 -5.55
CA ALA A 43 24.40 1.90 -4.78
C ALA A 43 23.74 2.20 -3.41
N GLU A 44 22.40 2.27 -3.35
CA GLU A 44 21.65 2.36 -2.09
C GLU A 44 21.86 1.12 -1.21
N SER A 45 21.98 -0.08 -1.79
CA SER A 45 22.20 -1.31 -1.01
C SER A 45 23.63 -1.45 -0.48
N VAL A 46 24.62 -0.86 -1.16
CA VAL A 46 26.04 -0.86 -0.74
C VAL A 46 26.37 0.32 0.19
N SER A 47 25.69 1.45 0.05
CA SER A 47 25.89 2.61 0.92
C SER A 47 25.15 2.43 2.24
N ALA A 48 25.87 2.15 3.32
CA ALA A 48 25.35 2.17 4.69
C ALA A 48 24.98 3.59 5.19
N SER A 49 24.83 4.57 4.29
CA SER A 49 24.42 5.94 4.62
C SER A 49 22.89 6.03 4.73
N GLY A 50 22.36 5.69 5.90
CA GLY A 50 21.09 6.22 6.40
C GLY A 50 19.83 5.38 6.16
N ARG A 51 19.53 4.49 7.10
CA ARG A 51 18.21 4.16 7.73
C ARG A 51 16.87 4.42 7.00
N SER A 52 16.77 4.37 5.68
CA SER A 52 15.48 4.42 4.98
C SER A 52 15.31 3.19 4.11
N HIS A 53 14.54 2.22 4.59
CA HIS A 53 13.94 1.24 3.69
C HIS A 53 12.86 1.93 2.86
N LYS A 54 12.68 1.49 1.61
CA LYS A 54 11.54 1.94 0.81
C LYS A 54 10.27 1.30 1.35
N ALA A 55 9.21 2.09 1.44
CA ALA A 55 7.91 1.65 1.90
C ALA A 55 6.78 2.37 1.15
N ILE A 56 5.60 1.77 1.17
CA ILE A 56 4.39 2.27 0.51
C ILE A 56 3.28 2.42 1.56
N ILE A 57 2.68 3.60 1.62
CA ILE A 57 1.38 3.80 2.27
C ILE A 57 0.36 3.85 1.14
N ASN A 58 -0.45 2.80 1.03
CA ASN A 58 -1.48 2.68 0.02
C ASN A 58 -2.79 3.23 0.56
N ILE A 59 -3.22 4.38 0.03
CA ILE A 59 -4.47 5.05 0.45
C ILE A 59 -5.58 4.60 -0.50
N TYR A 60 -6.43 3.69 -0.04
CA TYR A 60 -7.60 3.26 -0.81
C TYR A 60 -8.81 4.08 -0.42
N LEU A 61 -9.43 4.73 -1.39
CA LEU A 61 -10.62 5.54 -1.19
C LEU A 61 -11.84 4.82 -1.78
N PRO A 62 -12.62 4.07 -0.98
CA PRO A 62 -13.81 3.39 -1.48
C PRO A 62 -14.83 4.41 -1.99
N GLY A 63 -15.41 4.13 -3.15
CA GLY A 63 -16.26 5.09 -3.87
C GLY A 63 -15.44 6.14 -4.64
N GLY A 64 -14.38 6.66 -4.03
CA GLY A 64 -13.31 7.46 -4.65
C GLY A 64 -13.75 8.80 -5.24
N PRO A 65 -13.01 9.90 -5.01
CA PRO A 65 -13.30 11.12 -5.75
C PRO A 65 -12.90 10.94 -7.23
N PRO A 66 -13.66 11.47 -8.20
CA PRO A 66 -13.34 11.33 -9.61
C PRO A 66 -11.97 11.92 -9.97
N HIS A 67 -11.20 11.25 -10.82
CA HIS A 67 -9.90 11.77 -11.28
C HIS A 67 -10.02 13.13 -11.99
N LEU A 68 -11.13 13.37 -12.70
CA LEU A 68 -11.44 14.64 -13.36
C LEU A 68 -11.56 15.80 -12.36
N ASP A 69 -12.02 15.51 -11.15
CA ASP A 69 -12.22 16.47 -10.07
C ASP A 69 -10.98 16.59 -9.16
N MET A 70 -9.94 15.80 -9.44
CA MET A 70 -8.71 15.77 -8.63
C MET A 70 -7.44 16.01 -9.44
N TRP A 71 -6.97 14.95 -10.10
CA TRP A 71 -5.60 14.83 -10.57
C TRP A 71 -5.47 15.05 -12.05
N ASP A 72 -6.57 15.01 -12.80
CA ASP A 72 -6.61 15.12 -14.26
C ASP A 72 -7.77 16.01 -14.72
N PRO A 73 -7.81 17.29 -14.30
CA PRO A 73 -8.84 18.20 -14.75
C PRO A 73 -8.78 18.35 -16.27
N LYS A 74 -9.94 18.47 -16.91
CA LYS A 74 -10.08 18.65 -18.36
C LYS A 74 -10.56 20.07 -18.68
N PRO A 75 -9.75 21.12 -18.43
CA PRO A 75 -10.20 22.51 -18.55
C PRO A 75 -10.73 22.85 -19.95
N GLU A 76 -10.19 22.22 -20.98
CA GLU A 76 -10.59 22.42 -22.38
C GLU A 76 -11.79 21.57 -22.84
N ALA A 77 -12.28 20.65 -22.00
CA ALA A 77 -13.48 19.88 -22.33
C ALA A 77 -14.76 20.72 -22.15
N PRO A 78 -15.87 20.36 -22.82
CA PRO A 78 -17.16 21.01 -22.61
C PRO A 78 -17.58 21.03 -21.14
N ALA A 79 -18.38 22.02 -20.72
CA ALA A 79 -18.81 22.20 -19.34
C ALA A 79 -19.56 20.98 -18.76
N GLU A 80 -20.18 20.19 -19.63
CA GLU A 80 -20.90 18.96 -19.29
C GLU A 80 -19.97 17.76 -19.06
N VAL A 81 -18.68 17.88 -19.45
CA VAL A 81 -17.67 16.82 -19.39
C VAL A 81 -16.54 17.17 -18.43
N ARG A 82 -16.10 18.43 -18.41
CA ARG A 82 -15.16 18.91 -17.38
C ARG A 82 -15.94 19.02 -16.07
N GLY A 83 -15.40 18.44 -15.00
CA GLY A 83 -16.03 18.45 -13.69
C GLY A 83 -16.33 19.86 -13.17
N GLU A 84 -17.01 19.96 -12.03
CA GLU A 84 -17.47 21.24 -11.48
C GLU A 84 -16.32 22.14 -11.01
N PHE A 85 -15.15 21.56 -10.73
CA PHE A 85 -14.00 22.28 -10.19
C PHE A 85 -13.09 22.85 -11.27
N SER A 86 -12.47 23.98 -10.94
CA SER A 86 -11.50 24.65 -11.80
C SER A 86 -10.13 23.98 -11.73
N ALA A 87 -9.37 24.09 -12.83
CA ALA A 87 -7.97 23.70 -12.86
C ALA A 87 -7.07 24.85 -12.38
N ILE A 88 -6.13 24.56 -11.49
CA ILE A 88 -5.08 25.48 -11.05
C ILE A 88 -3.71 25.04 -11.57
N ALA A 89 -2.87 26.02 -11.89
CA ALA A 89 -1.47 25.77 -12.23
C ALA A 89 -0.70 25.27 -11.00
N THR A 90 0.29 24.43 -11.22
CA THR A 90 1.19 23.94 -10.17
C THR A 90 2.57 24.61 -10.26
N ASN A 91 3.45 24.33 -9.30
CA ASN A 91 4.84 24.78 -9.36
C ASN A 91 5.67 24.09 -10.48
N VAL A 92 5.10 23.10 -11.18
CA VAL A 92 5.70 22.47 -12.37
C VAL A 92 4.97 22.97 -13.63
N PRO A 93 5.66 23.68 -14.55
CA PRO A 93 5.04 24.17 -15.77
C PRO A 93 4.37 23.06 -16.60
N GLY A 94 3.15 23.32 -17.06
CA GLY A 94 2.37 22.38 -17.87
C GLY A 94 1.60 21.33 -17.06
N ILE A 95 1.74 21.29 -15.73
CA ILE A 95 0.92 20.44 -14.86
C ILE A 95 -0.15 21.29 -14.18
N TYR A 96 -1.39 20.82 -14.31
CA TYR A 96 -2.58 21.39 -13.69
C TYR A 96 -3.30 20.34 -12.84
N VAL A 97 -3.81 20.74 -11.69
CA VAL A 97 -4.63 19.90 -10.79
C VAL A 97 -5.89 20.66 -10.38
N SER A 98 -6.83 20.00 -9.71
CA SER A 98 -8.05 20.64 -9.20
C SER A 98 -7.73 21.73 -8.17
N GLU A 99 -8.53 22.80 -8.17
CA GLU A 99 -8.45 23.90 -7.20
C GLU A 99 -8.62 23.46 -5.74
N MET A 100 -9.16 22.25 -5.52
CA MET A 100 -9.27 21.62 -4.20
C MET A 100 -7.92 21.19 -3.61
N PHE A 101 -6.84 21.22 -4.38
CA PHE A 101 -5.50 20.78 -3.95
C PHE A 101 -4.43 21.89 -3.99
N PRO A 102 -4.65 23.08 -3.40
CA PRO A 102 -3.71 24.20 -3.52
C PRO A 102 -2.35 23.90 -2.87
N ARG A 103 -2.36 23.15 -1.75
CA ARG A 103 -1.12 22.74 -1.07
C ARG A 103 -0.32 21.73 -1.89
N MET A 104 -0.99 20.81 -2.59
CA MET A 104 -0.31 19.84 -3.45
C MET A 104 0.20 20.50 -4.73
N ALA A 105 -0.56 21.44 -5.31
CA ALA A 105 -0.12 22.23 -6.45
C ALA A 105 1.19 22.99 -6.16
N ALA A 106 1.35 23.50 -4.92
CA ALA A 106 2.55 24.19 -4.48
C ALA A 106 3.78 23.27 -4.29
N MET A 107 3.60 21.95 -4.28
CA MET A 107 4.65 20.95 -4.10
C MET A 107 4.60 19.85 -5.17
N MET A 108 4.09 20.17 -6.36
CA MET A 108 3.87 19.23 -7.46
C MET A 108 5.18 18.61 -7.97
N ASP A 109 6.30 19.31 -7.81
CA ASP A 109 7.67 18.83 -8.06
C ASP A 109 8.05 17.57 -7.24
N LYS A 110 7.28 17.25 -6.18
CA LYS A 110 7.50 16.09 -5.31
C LYS A 110 6.60 14.90 -5.61
N PHE A 111 5.67 15.02 -6.56
CA PHE A 111 4.77 13.91 -6.89
C PHE A 111 4.86 13.48 -8.35
N VAL A 112 4.38 12.26 -8.59
CA VAL A 112 4.20 11.70 -9.92
C VAL A 112 2.72 11.42 -10.11
N LEU A 113 2.11 12.06 -11.10
CA LEU A 113 0.71 11.79 -11.47
C LEU A 113 0.65 10.66 -12.50
N VAL A 114 -0.16 9.65 -12.22
CA VAL A 114 -0.44 8.55 -13.15
C VAL A 114 -1.81 8.76 -13.78
N ARG A 115 -1.84 9.39 -14.96
CA ARG A 115 -3.07 9.65 -15.76
C ARG A 115 -3.29 8.65 -16.89
N SER A 116 -2.43 7.63 -16.96
CA SER A 116 -2.47 6.60 -18.01
C SER A 116 -3.26 5.36 -17.60
N LEU A 117 -3.95 5.39 -16.46
CA LEU A 117 -4.82 4.29 -16.05
C LEU A 117 -5.99 4.20 -17.03
N ALA A 118 -6.09 3.06 -17.68
CA ALA A 118 -7.23 2.65 -18.48
C ALA A 118 -7.72 1.30 -17.94
N ASP A 119 -8.83 0.80 -18.47
CA ASP A 119 -9.23 -0.58 -18.24
C ASP A 119 -9.65 -0.93 -16.80
N SER A 120 -10.11 0.07 -16.02
CA SER A 120 -10.76 -0.17 -14.72
C SER A 120 -12.04 -0.99 -14.90
N ASP A 121 -12.21 -2.01 -14.06
CA ASP A 121 -13.44 -2.75 -13.93
C ASP A 121 -14.50 -1.87 -13.26
N GLY A 122 -15.77 -2.02 -13.66
CA GLY A 122 -16.90 -1.33 -13.04
C GLY A 122 -17.36 -1.98 -11.73
N ALA A 123 -16.53 -2.88 -11.19
CA ALA A 123 -16.83 -3.60 -9.97
C ALA A 123 -16.81 -2.66 -8.77
N HIS A 124 -17.83 -2.76 -7.92
CA HIS A 124 -17.87 -2.07 -6.63
C HIS A 124 -17.05 -2.85 -5.58
N ASP A 125 -15.76 -3.07 -5.81
CA ASP A 125 -14.83 -3.72 -4.88
C ASP A 125 -13.38 -3.22 -4.95
N ALA A 126 -12.61 -3.51 -3.91
CA ALA A 126 -11.20 -3.12 -3.79
C ALA A 126 -10.25 -4.05 -4.56
N TYR A 127 -10.74 -5.13 -5.18
CA TYR A 127 -9.91 -6.23 -5.65
C TYR A 127 -8.88 -5.80 -6.70
N GLN A 128 -9.32 -5.05 -7.71
CA GLN A 128 -8.42 -4.55 -8.75
C GLN A 128 -7.44 -3.52 -8.21
N CYS A 129 -7.85 -2.70 -7.23
CA CYS A 129 -6.98 -1.72 -6.59
C CYS A 129 -5.90 -2.38 -5.73
N MET A 130 -6.21 -3.52 -5.09
CA MET A 130 -5.24 -4.26 -4.28
C MET A 130 -4.34 -5.19 -5.10
N THR A 131 -4.82 -5.76 -6.20
CA THR A 131 -4.10 -6.81 -6.97
C THR A 131 -3.61 -6.37 -8.34
N GLY A 132 -4.15 -5.26 -8.89
CA GLY A 132 -3.96 -4.85 -10.28
C GLY A 132 -4.66 -5.75 -11.30
N ARG A 133 -5.56 -6.64 -10.88
CA ARG A 133 -6.23 -7.63 -11.74
C ARG A 133 -7.74 -7.46 -11.72
N ARG A 134 -8.39 -7.70 -12.87
CA ARG A 134 -9.86 -7.77 -12.96
C ARG A 134 -10.37 -9.07 -12.35
N LYS A 135 -11.51 -8.97 -11.65
CA LYS A 135 -12.20 -10.13 -11.08
C LYS A 135 -12.80 -10.96 -12.23
N GLY A 136 -12.68 -12.28 -12.17
CA GLY A 136 -13.10 -13.17 -13.26
C GLY A 136 -12.05 -13.46 -14.34
N SER A 137 -10.86 -12.84 -14.27
CA SER A 137 -9.69 -13.39 -14.99
C SER A 137 -9.35 -14.77 -14.44
N ARG A 138 -8.83 -15.69 -15.29
CA ARG A 138 -8.47 -17.05 -14.85
C ARG A 138 -7.43 -16.95 -13.72
N GLN A 139 -7.85 -17.28 -12.51
CA GLN A 139 -7.00 -17.14 -11.33
C GLN A 139 -6.12 -18.39 -11.14
N PRO A 140 -4.87 -18.23 -10.71
CA PRO A 140 -4.05 -19.34 -10.27
C PRO A 140 -4.63 -19.97 -8.99
N PRO A 141 -4.28 -21.23 -8.67
CA PRO A 141 -4.57 -21.81 -7.36
C PRO A 141 -4.04 -20.89 -6.25
N GLY A 142 -4.87 -20.61 -5.25
CA GLY A 142 -4.55 -19.68 -4.17
C GLY A 142 -4.85 -18.21 -4.46
N GLY A 143 -5.25 -17.83 -5.68
CA GLY A 143 -5.64 -16.45 -6.01
C GLY A 143 -4.47 -15.51 -6.33
N TRP A 144 -4.80 -14.28 -6.73
CA TRP A 144 -3.80 -13.26 -7.05
C TRP A 144 -3.34 -12.52 -5.78
N PRO A 145 -2.03 -12.46 -5.51
CA PRO A 145 -1.51 -11.73 -4.35
C PRO A 145 -1.80 -10.23 -4.44
N SER A 146 -2.06 -9.60 -3.29
CA SER A 146 -2.13 -8.14 -3.21
C SER A 146 -0.75 -7.48 -3.42
N GLY A 147 -0.75 -6.17 -3.71
CA GLY A 147 0.49 -5.40 -3.86
C GLY A 147 1.39 -5.49 -2.62
N GLY A 148 0.80 -5.48 -1.43
CA GLY A 148 1.52 -5.68 -0.18
C GLY A 148 2.16 -7.07 -0.06
N ALA A 149 1.51 -8.11 -0.59
CA ALA A 149 2.07 -9.46 -0.60
C ALA A 149 3.27 -9.58 -1.55
N TRP A 150 3.22 -8.92 -2.71
CA TRP A 150 4.37 -8.81 -3.62
C TRP A 150 5.55 -8.11 -2.96
N VAL A 151 5.30 -6.97 -2.30
CA VAL A 151 6.34 -6.24 -1.56
C VAL A 151 6.92 -7.11 -0.44
N SER A 152 6.07 -7.77 0.35
CA SER A 152 6.52 -8.70 1.40
C SER A 152 7.40 -9.83 0.84
N LYS A 153 7.04 -10.42 -0.30
CA LYS A 153 7.81 -11.50 -0.93
C LYS A 153 9.16 -11.05 -1.46
N MET A 154 9.19 -9.91 -2.15
CA MET A 154 10.40 -9.44 -2.83
C MET A 154 11.40 -8.81 -1.87
N GLU A 155 10.90 -8.10 -0.86
CA GLU A 155 11.74 -7.25 0.00
C GLU A 155 11.87 -7.76 1.44
N GLY A 156 11.00 -8.68 1.85
CA GLY A 156 10.99 -9.23 3.21
C GLY A 156 10.72 -8.19 4.29
N GLN A 157 10.94 -8.58 5.55
CA GLN A 157 10.84 -7.68 6.69
C GLN A 157 12.11 -6.85 6.85
N VAL A 158 11.96 -5.59 7.25
CA VAL A 158 13.09 -4.74 7.68
C VAL A 158 13.60 -5.17 9.06
N THR A 159 12.66 -5.58 9.92
CA THR A 159 12.93 -6.10 11.26
C THR A 159 11.91 -7.18 11.58
N PRO A 160 12.29 -8.27 12.29
CA PRO A 160 11.35 -9.31 12.71
C PRO A 160 10.17 -8.79 13.56
N ALA A 161 10.35 -7.63 14.20
CA ALA A 161 9.37 -7.00 15.08
C ALA A 161 8.14 -6.42 14.36
N ILE A 162 8.24 -6.15 13.05
CA ILE A 162 7.20 -5.48 12.26
C ILE A 162 6.87 -6.33 11.03
N PRO A 163 5.59 -6.67 10.76
CA PRO A 163 5.21 -7.28 9.50
C PRO A 163 5.58 -6.40 8.31
N ALA A 164 6.02 -7.01 7.20
CA ALA A 164 6.30 -6.25 5.99
C ALA A 164 5.02 -5.67 5.37
N ASN A 165 3.90 -6.38 5.48
CA ASN A 165 2.59 -6.02 4.93
C ASN A 165 1.57 -5.87 6.07
N VAL A 166 1.06 -4.66 6.28
CA VAL A 166 0.15 -4.29 7.36
C VAL A 166 -1.08 -3.60 6.77
N ALA A 167 -2.25 -3.80 7.37
CA ALA A 167 -3.47 -3.12 6.94
C ALA A 167 -4.18 -2.43 8.11
N LEU A 168 -4.58 -1.18 7.86
CA LEU A 168 -5.47 -0.34 8.65
C LEU A 168 -6.75 -0.02 7.87
N MET A 169 -7.18 -0.94 7.00
CA MET A 169 -8.45 -0.85 6.29
C MET A 169 -9.59 -1.32 7.20
N TYR A 170 -10.64 -0.52 7.34
CA TYR A 170 -11.85 -0.91 8.09
C TYR A 170 -12.78 -1.74 7.22
N GLN A 171 -13.41 -2.75 7.82
CA GLN A 171 -14.55 -3.41 7.18
C GLN A 171 -15.72 -2.42 7.05
N THR A 172 -16.17 -2.24 5.83
CA THR A 172 -17.30 -1.38 5.43
C THR A 172 -18.61 -2.17 5.35
N GLY A 173 -19.75 -1.46 5.24
CA GLY A 173 -21.07 -2.10 5.12
C GLY A 173 -21.14 -3.09 3.95
N ASN A 174 -20.55 -2.72 2.81
CA ASN A 174 -20.19 -3.67 1.76
C ASN A 174 -18.78 -4.21 2.00
N ARG A 175 -18.66 -5.50 2.34
CA ARG A 175 -17.40 -6.13 2.78
C ARG A 175 -16.26 -5.98 1.77
N THR A 176 -16.57 -5.90 0.49
CA THR A 176 -15.58 -5.87 -0.57
C THR A 176 -14.81 -4.54 -0.70
N TRP A 177 -15.22 -3.49 0.01
CA TRP A 177 -14.54 -2.19 -0.04
C TRP A 177 -13.41 -2.08 1.01
N GLY A 178 -13.47 -2.82 2.11
CA GLY A 178 -12.48 -2.76 3.19
C GLY A 178 -11.41 -3.84 3.12
N GLU A 179 -11.30 -4.57 2.00
CA GLU A 179 -10.46 -5.76 1.90
C GLU A 179 -9.04 -5.40 1.42
N PRO A 180 -7.98 -5.64 2.23
CA PRO A 180 -6.58 -5.39 1.83
C PRO A 180 -6.02 -6.48 0.89
N GLY A 181 -6.85 -7.44 0.48
CA GLY A 181 -6.46 -8.62 -0.29
C GLY A 181 -5.76 -9.68 0.54
N ASP A 182 -5.16 -10.67 -0.15
CA ASP A 182 -4.50 -11.82 0.47
C ASP A 182 -3.07 -12.03 -0.06
N GLY A 183 -2.40 -13.06 0.47
CA GLY A 183 -1.09 -13.50 0.00
C GLY A 183 -1.13 -14.21 -1.36
N GLY A 184 -2.31 -14.53 -1.88
CA GLY A 184 -2.48 -15.29 -3.11
C GLY A 184 -1.68 -16.61 -3.12
N PHE A 185 -1.24 -17.00 -4.32
CA PHE A 185 -0.28 -18.10 -4.50
C PHE A 185 1.11 -17.86 -3.89
N LEU A 186 1.45 -16.63 -3.44
CA LEU A 186 2.71 -16.41 -2.70
C LEU A 186 2.64 -17.00 -1.29
N GLY A 187 1.43 -17.32 -0.85
CA GLY A 187 1.19 -17.98 0.41
C GLY A 187 0.94 -17.00 1.54
N VAL A 188 0.45 -17.59 2.61
CA VAL A 188 -0.16 -16.86 3.72
C VAL A 188 0.84 -16.01 4.53
N ALA A 189 2.13 -16.39 4.51
CA ALA A 189 3.23 -15.63 5.12
C ALA A 189 3.36 -14.18 4.59
N HIS A 190 2.82 -13.91 3.41
CA HIS A 190 2.87 -12.59 2.78
C HIS A 190 1.53 -11.83 2.83
N ALA A 191 0.49 -12.45 3.40
CA ALA A 191 -0.81 -11.82 3.59
C ALA A 191 -0.69 -10.58 4.50
N PRO A 192 -1.57 -9.56 4.32
CA PRO A 192 -1.55 -8.38 5.18
C PRO A 192 -1.84 -8.77 6.63
N PHE A 193 -1.12 -8.16 7.57
CA PHE A 193 -1.44 -8.21 8.99
C PHE A 193 -2.49 -7.15 9.32
N ASN A 194 -3.76 -7.56 9.38
CA ASN A 194 -4.90 -6.67 9.61
C ASN A 194 -4.94 -6.23 11.07
N LEU A 195 -4.63 -4.96 11.33
CA LEU A 195 -4.59 -4.35 12.66
C LEU A 195 -5.93 -3.87 13.19
N LEU A 196 -6.96 -3.90 12.34
CA LEU A 196 -8.30 -3.45 12.68
C LEU A 196 -9.26 -4.59 12.41
N GLY A 197 -10.27 -4.70 13.25
CA GLY A 197 -11.40 -5.58 13.02
C GLY A 197 -12.66 -4.81 12.62
N ARG A 198 -13.81 -5.47 12.82
CA ARG A 198 -15.13 -4.98 12.42
C ARG A 198 -15.60 -3.69 13.12
N GLU A 199 -15.08 -3.38 14.30
CA GLU A 199 -15.39 -2.14 15.04
C GLU A 199 -14.16 -1.21 15.08
N ALA A 200 -14.39 0.11 15.15
CA ALA A 200 -13.30 1.07 15.33
C ALA A 200 -12.50 0.71 16.60
N ARG A 201 -11.17 0.60 16.50
CA ARG A 201 -10.27 0.20 17.60
C ARG A 201 -10.50 -1.23 18.14
N SER A 202 -11.21 -2.09 17.41
CA SER A 202 -11.29 -3.52 17.74
C SER A 202 -9.94 -4.22 17.57
N LYS A 203 -9.80 -5.38 18.23
CA LYS A 203 -8.58 -6.20 18.13
C LYS A 203 -8.30 -6.53 16.65
N PRO A 204 -7.02 -6.55 16.24
CA PRO A 204 -6.62 -6.99 14.91
C PRO A 204 -7.29 -8.33 14.55
N ASP A 205 -7.97 -8.44 13.42
CA ASP A 205 -8.63 -9.68 12.97
C ASP A 205 -7.60 -10.83 12.89
N ASN A 206 -6.36 -10.51 12.53
CA ASN A 206 -5.25 -11.46 12.46
C ASN A 206 -4.54 -11.69 13.81
N MET A 207 -4.90 -10.95 14.87
CA MET A 207 -4.51 -11.27 16.25
C MET A 207 -5.53 -12.15 16.97
N VAL A 208 -6.64 -12.52 16.32
CA VAL A 208 -7.51 -13.59 16.81
C VAL A 208 -6.88 -14.93 16.45
N LEU A 209 -5.75 -15.25 17.11
CA LEU A 209 -5.50 -16.64 17.47
C LEU A 209 -6.63 -17.02 18.42
N GLN A 210 -7.53 -17.89 17.95
CA GLN A 210 -8.70 -18.38 18.68
C GLN A 210 -8.38 -18.62 20.17
N GLY A 211 -8.66 -17.64 21.03
CA GLY A 211 -8.56 -17.78 22.49
C GLY A 211 -7.40 -17.07 23.23
N ILE A 212 -6.53 -16.27 22.58
CA ILE A 212 -5.49 -15.51 23.29
C ILE A 212 -5.86 -14.02 23.35
N THR A 213 -6.27 -13.54 24.52
CA THR A 213 -6.53 -12.11 24.77
C THR A 213 -5.25 -11.35 25.11
N LEU A 214 -5.26 -10.02 24.95
CA LEU A 214 -4.14 -9.13 25.31
C LEU A 214 -3.69 -9.29 26.78
N ASP A 215 -4.59 -9.72 27.66
CA ASP A 215 -4.31 -9.96 29.08
C ASP A 215 -3.46 -11.22 29.30
N LYS A 216 -3.58 -12.21 28.42
CA LYS A 216 -2.75 -13.44 28.45
C LYS A 216 -1.34 -13.21 27.91
N LEU A 217 -1.11 -12.10 27.21
CA LEU A 217 0.19 -11.72 26.66
C LEU A 217 1.16 -11.14 27.70
N GLN A 218 0.66 -10.67 28.83
CA GLN A 218 1.49 -10.17 29.93
C GLN A 218 2.11 -11.30 30.76
N ASP A 219 1.58 -12.52 30.68
CA ASP A 219 2.08 -13.69 31.40
C ASP A 219 2.84 -14.63 30.46
N ARG A 220 4.12 -14.31 30.25
CA ARG A 220 5.04 -15.00 29.32
C ARG A 220 5.05 -16.52 29.51
N THR A 221 4.93 -16.99 30.75
CA THR A 221 4.97 -18.42 31.09
C THR A 221 3.67 -19.12 30.70
N ARG A 222 2.53 -18.46 30.91
CA ARG A 222 1.20 -18.98 30.58
C ARG A 222 0.94 -19.01 29.08
N LEU A 223 1.48 -18.02 28.36
CA LEU A 223 1.46 -17.97 26.90
C LEU A 223 2.25 -19.13 26.28
N MET A 224 3.47 -19.38 26.76
CA MET A 224 4.29 -20.53 26.31
C MET A 224 3.57 -21.87 26.53
N GLN A 225 2.95 -22.08 27.69
CA GLN A 225 2.19 -23.31 27.97
C GLN A 225 0.91 -23.46 27.14
N SER A 226 0.31 -22.35 26.69
CA SER A 226 -0.85 -22.40 25.78
C SER A 226 -0.44 -22.73 24.34
N LEU A 227 0.74 -22.27 23.92
CA LEU A 227 1.30 -22.58 22.60
C LEU A 227 1.82 -24.00 22.51
N ASP A 228 2.43 -24.53 23.57
CA ASP A 228 2.85 -25.93 23.63
C ASP A 228 1.66 -26.89 23.52
N ARG A 229 0.54 -26.54 24.16
CA ARG A 229 -0.71 -27.31 24.12
C ARG A 229 -1.39 -27.21 22.75
N PHE A 230 -1.41 -26.02 22.16
CA PHE A 230 -1.92 -25.80 20.80
C PHE A 230 -1.08 -26.52 19.74
N ARG A 231 0.25 -26.55 19.89
CA ARG A 231 1.16 -27.34 19.02
C ARG A 231 0.82 -28.83 19.08
N GLN A 232 0.62 -29.38 20.28
CA GLN A 232 0.24 -30.78 20.44
C GLN A 232 -1.12 -31.11 19.80
N GLU A 233 -2.08 -30.19 19.83
CA GLU A 233 -3.39 -30.35 19.19
C GLU A 233 -3.32 -30.18 17.66
N ALA A 234 -2.49 -29.25 17.17
CA ALA A 234 -2.28 -29.00 15.75
C ALA A 234 -1.51 -30.14 15.05
N ASP A 235 -0.52 -30.74 15.71
CA ASP A 235 0.24 -31.90 15.24
C ASP A 235 -0.67 -33.12 14.96
N GLN A 236 -1.80 -33.24 15.68
CA GLN A 236 -2.79 -34.30 15.44
C GLN A 236 -3.70 -34.03 14.23
N SER A 237 -3.75 -32.79 13.72
CA SER A 237 -4.70 -32.36 12.68
C SER A 237 -4.10 -32.27 11.27
N GLY A 238 -2.78 -32.38 11.11
CA GLY A 238 -2.11 -32.35 9.80
C GLY A 238 -2.07 -30.99 9.10
N GLN A 239 -2.40 -29.88 9.78
CA GLN A 239 -2.38 -28.50 9.25
C GLN A 239 -1.05 -27.75 9.54
N MET A 240 0.07 -28.46 9.63
CA MET A 240 1.31 -27.95 10.24
C MET A 240 2.00 -26.78 9.49
N ASP A 241 2.03 -26.76 8.16
CA ASP A 241 2.93 -25.82 7.47
C ASP A 241 2.44 -24.36 7.41
N SER A 242 1.13 -24.13 7.56
CA SER A 242 0.53 -22.79 7.53
C SER A 242 0.37 -22.16 8.91
N LEU A 243 0.27 -22.96 9.98
CA LEU A 243 0.03 -22.48 11.35
C LEU A 243 1.31 -22.09 12.10
N ASP A 244 2.45 -22.73 11.82
CA ASP A 244 3.73 -22.42 12.50
C ASP A 244 4.26 -21.03 12.12
N VAL A 245 4.03 -20.58 10.88
CA VAL A 245 4.43 -19.22 10.43
C VAL A 245 3.64 -18.14 11.14
N TYR A 246 2.31 -18.30 11.26
CA TYR A 246 1.47 -17.36 12.01
C TYR A 246 1.82 -17.32 13.48
N GLY A 247 2.02 -18.50 14.10
CA GLY A 247 2.40 -18.60 15.50
C GLY A 247 3.74 -17.92 15.78
N GLN A 248 4.76 -18.19 14.98
CA GLN A 248 6.09 -17.60 15.18
C GLN A 248 6.12 -16.10 14.88
N GLN A 249 5.47 -15.66 13.80
CA GLN A 249 5.41 -14.25 13.43
C GLN A 249 4.56 -13.47 14.44
N ALA A 250 3.38 -13.96 14.82
CA ALA A 250 2.56 -13.36 15.86
C ALA A 250 3.34 -13.32 17.18
N MET A 251 4.04 -14.39 17.58
CA MET A 251 4.84 -14.38 18.81
C MET A 251 6.02 -13.41 18.78
N GLY A 252 6.75 -13.32 17.66
CA GLY A 252 7.82 -12.32 17.49
C GLY A 252 7.29 -10.89 17.57
N ILE A 253 6.14 -10.62 16.95
CA ILE A 253 5.48 -9.32 16.99
C ILE A 253 4.98 -8.98 18.39
N LEU A 254 4.29 -9.93 19.02
CA LEU A 254 3.66 -9.77 20.33
C LEU A 254 4.66 -9.65 21.48
N THR A 255 5.88 -10.15 21.29
CA THR A 255 6.97 -10.04 22.27
C THR A 255 7.83 -8.80 22.09
N THR A 256 7.61 -7.99 21.04
CA THR A 256 8.46 -6.83 20.75
C THR A 256 7.70 -5.51 20.92
N SER A 257 8.25 -4.58 21.72
CA SER A 257 7.64 -3.26 21.99
C SER A 257 7.47 -2.39 20.74
N ARG A 258 8.22 -2.65 19.68
CA ARG A 258 8.31 -1.75 18.52
C ARG A 258 7.01 -1.59 17.73
N LEU A 259 6.22 -2.67 17.57
CA LEU A 259 4.92 -2.55 16.91
C LEU A 259 3.94 -1.75 17.77
N VAL A 260 3.85 -2.10 19.06
CA VAL A 260 2.98 -1.41 20.03
C VAL A 260 3.34 0.07 20.11
N ASP A 261 4.62 0.39 20.17
CA ASP A 261 5.12 1.77 20.19
C ASP A 261 4.75 2.53 18.92
N ALA A 262 4.74 1.88 17.75
CA ALA A 262 4.32 2.50 16.51
C ALA A 262 2.82 2.84 16.48
N LEU A 263 1.99 1.99 17.12
CA LEU A 263 0.55 2.19 17.24
C LEU A 263 0.16 3.22 18.32
N ASP A 264 1.03 3.44 19.30
CA ASP A 264 0.80 4.37 20.41
C ASP A 264 1.10 5.82 20.00
N LEU A 265 0.05 6.58 19.65
CA LEU A 265 0.15 8.00 19.31
C LEU A 265 0.53 8.90 20.49
N SER A 266 0.42 8.43 21.75
CA SER A 266 0.90 9.23 22.90
C SER A 266 2.43 9.41 22.88
N LYS A 267 3.14 8.59 22.11
CA LYS A 267 4.57 8.68 21.86
C LYS A 267 4.92 9.54 20.63
N GLU A 268 3.98 10.32 20.10
CA GLU A 268 4.21 11.28 19.02
C GLU A 268 4.15 12.72 19.56
N ASP A 269 4.84 13.66 18.91
CA ASP A 269 4.67 15.08 19.24
C ASP A 269 3.19 15.48 19.04
N PRO A 270 2.51 16.01 20.07
CA PRO A 270 1.10 16.40 19.97
C PRO A 270 0.82 17.37 18.82
N ARG A 271 1.79 18.20 18.42
CA ARG A 271 1.66 19.12 17.28
C ARG A 271 1.60 18.38 15.94
N VAL A 272 2.33 17.27 15.81
CA VAL A 272 2.28 16.43 14.62
C VAL A 272 0.94 15.70 14.56
N VAL A 273 0.49 15.09 15.65
CA VAL A 273 -0.83 14.44 15.71
C VAL A 273 -1.94 15.43 15.36
N ALA A 274 -1.92 16.63 15.94
CA ALA A 274 -2.90 17.68 15.66
C ALA A 274 -2.93 18.11 14.19
N SER A 275 -1.81 18.01 13.46
CA SER A 275 -1.77 18.35 12.03
C SER A 275 -2.54 17.39 11.13
N TYR A 276 -2.77 16.15 11.58
CA TYR A 276 -3.60 15.17 10.87
C TYR A 276 -5.11 15.37 11.11
N GLY A 277 -5.49 16.08 12.18
CA GLY A 277 -6.88 16.30 12.57
C GLY A 277 -7.37 15.30 13.62
N GLN A 278 -8.69 15.25 13.82
CA GLN A 278 -9.33 14.38 14.80
C GLN A 278 -10.12 13.28 14.10
N SER A 279 -9.91 12.04 14.52
CA SER A 279 -10.71 10.91 14.05
C SER A 279 -12.15 11.01 14.55
N SER A 280 -13.10 10.50 13.76
CA SER A 280 -14.43 10.17 14.25
C SER A 280 -14.69 8.69 14.03
N GLU A 281 -15.08 8.01 15.11
CA GLU A 281 -15.33 6.57 15.12
C GLU A 281 -16.70 6.19 14.53
N ALA A 282 -17.54 7.19 14.24
CA ALA A 282 -18.86 6.97 13.68
C ALA A 282 -18.75 6.58 12.20
N PHE A 283 -19.20 5.36 11.89
CA PHE A 283 -19.42 4.94 10.52
C PHE A 283 -20.46 5.83 9.85
N GLN A 284 -20.18 6.27 8.63
CA GLN A 284 -21.10 7.11 7.85
C GLN A 284 -21.67 6.27 6.71
N ARG A 285 -22.96 5.92 6.82
CA ARG A 285 -23.64 5.01 5.88
C ARG A 285 -22.84 3.70 5.77
N ASP A 286 -22.46 3.30 4.56
CA ASP A 286 -21.69 2.08 4.29
C ASP A 286 -20.17 2.31 4.34
N GLY A 287 -19.72 3.56 4.53
CA GLY A 287 -18.31 3.95 4.51
C GLY A 287 -17.60 3.74 5.85
N ALA A 288 -16.27 3.60 5.77
CA ALA A 288 -15.41 3.52 6.94
C ALA A 288 -15.48 4.82 7.78
N PRO A 289 -15.24 4.74 9.10
CA PRO A 289 -15.13 5.93 9.93
C PRO A 289 -13.98 6.82 9.44
N PRO A 290 -14.10 8.16 9.50
CA PRO A 290 -13.02 9.07 9.16
C PRO A 290 -11.94 9.03 10.23
N MET A 291 -11.00 8.09 10.09
CA MET A 291 -9.91 7.82 11.03
C MET A 291 -8.63 8.51 10.56
N VAL A 292 -8.64 9.84 10.53
CA VAL A 292 -7.51 10.64 10.00
C VAL A 292 -6.21 10.44 10.77
N GLU A 293 -6.28 10.02 12.03
CA GLU A 293 -5.10 9.65 12.81
C GLU A 293 -4.40 8.37 12.29
N ASN A 294 -5.10 7.52 11.52
CA ASN A 294 -4.49 6.34 10.88
C ASN A 294 -3.37 6.73 9.90
N PHE A 295 -3.41 7.92 9.31
CA PHE A 295 -2.31 8.41 8.48
C PHE A 295 -1.03 8.66 9.32
N CYS A 296 -1.18 9.14 10.55
CA CYS A 296 -0.06 9.27 11.48
C CYS A 296 0.46 7.90 11.93
N ILE A 297 -0.45 6.96 12.23
CA ILE A 297 -0.09 5.58 12.57
C ILE A 297 0.64 4.91 11.40
N ALA A 298 0.16 5.07 10.16
CA ALA A 298 0.80 4.51 8.97
C ALA A 298 2.23 5.03 8.78
N ARG A 299 2.46 6.34 8.99
CA ARG A 299 3.81 6.91 9.00
C ARG A 299 4.68 6.25 10.06
N ARG A 300 4.20 6.14 11.30
CA ARG A 300 4.94 5.52 12.41
C ARG A 300 5.22 4.04 12.17
N LEU A 301 4.29 3.29 11.56
CA LEU A 301 4.49 1.90 11.15
C LEU A 301 5.58 1.77 10.10
N VAL A 302 5.58 2.65 9.09
CA VAL A 302 6.65 2.71 8.10
C VAL A 302 7.98 3.02 8.77
N GLU A 303 8.07 4.03 9.63
CA GLU A 303 9.29 4.36 10.40
C GLU A 303 9.75 3.21 11.31
N ALA A 304 8.81 2.43 11.82
CA ALA A 304 9.09 1.25 12.62
C ALA A 304 9.64 0.08 11.79
N GLY A 305 9.36 -0.01 10.49
CA GLY A 305 9.89 -1.04 9.61
C GLY A 305 8.87 -1.73 8.69
N ALA A 306 7.61 -1.29 8.67
CA ALA A 306 6.63 -1.79 7.72
C ALA A 306 7.01 -1.35 6.30
N ARG A 307 6.81 -2.23 5.32
CA ARG A 307 7.09 -1.92 3.90
C ARG A 307 5.85 -1.57 3.11
N PHE A 308 4.69 -2.08 3.52
CA PHE A 308 3.42 -1.79 2.91
C PHE A 308 2.37 -1.60 3.99
N VAL A 309 1.70 -0.44 4.00
CA VAL A 309 0.59 -0.13 4.90
C VAL A 309 -0.61 0.26 4.05
N SER A 310 -1.67 -0.55 4.05
CA SER A 310 -2.94 -0.20 3.42
C SER A 310 -3.83 0.60 4.38
N LEU A 311 -4.47 1.65 3.88
CA LEU A 311 -5.47 2.49 4.56
C LEU A 311 -6.80 2.43 3.81
#